data_AF-A0A4Z0NGM3-F1
#
_entry.id   AF-A0A4Z0NGM3-F1
#
_cell.length_a   1.000
_cell.length_b   1.000
_cell.length_c   1.000
_cell.angle_alpha   90.00
_cell.angle_beta   90.00
_cell.angle_gamma   90.00
#
_symmetry.space_group_name_H-M   'P 1'
#
loop_
_entity.id
_entity.type
_entity.pdbx_description
1 polymer ?
#
loop_
_entity_poly.entity_id
_entity_poly.type
_entity_poly.pdbx_seq_one_letter_code
_entity_poly.pdbx_strand_id
1 'polypeptide(L)'
;MLKALLAAAKRMAALMAAVTLVPVIEAGRLVWRVARNVIAPEPPAAAAEAEVAYQAEAMRAPEAPQVPTFESLSPAEQWGLAAAEHLHPTGSGEIPPATLDRAAIAYLDSLTPQESATLFLHDARHVGEHLLGERRLQHLPVPPTPAEFAEREAQAAAEAAEATRAEMEKTSWIAEALDELIAYEPRVSLG
;
A
#
# COMPACT_ATOMS: atom_id res chain seq x y z
N MET A 1 30.33 38.47 -66.41
CA MET A 1 29.02 38.36 -65.73
C MET A 1 28.13 37.24 -66.29
N LEU A 2 28.02 37.06 -67.61
CA LEU A 2 27.19 36.00 -68.24
C LEU A 2 27.52 34.56 -67.77
N LYS A 3 28.80 34.24 -67.57
CA LYS A 3 29.25 32.91 -67.10
C LYS A 3 28.83 32.61 -65.65
N ALA A 4 28.79 33.64 -64.79
CA ALA A 4 28.35 33.48 -63.40
C ALA A 4 26.83 33.28 -63.30
N LEU A 5 26.08 33.92 -64.19
CA LEU A 5 24.62 33.79 -64.28
C LEU A 5 24.21 32.41 -64.83
N LEU A 6 24.95 31.89 -65.82
CA LEU A 6 24.81 30.51 -66.30
C LEU A 6 25.17 29.47 -65.23
N ALA A 7 26.20 29.71 -64.41
CA ALA A 7 26.56 28.82 -63.31
C ALA A 7 25.51 28.83 -62.20
N ALA A 8 24.92 29.99 -61.89
CA ALA A 8 23.82 30.12 -60.95
C ALA A 8 22.55 29.39 -61.46
N ALA A 9 22.20 29.55 -62.73
CA ALA A 9 21.04 28.89 -63.34
C ALA A 9 21.19 27.35 -63.33
N LYS A 10 22.38 26.82 -63.63
CA LYS A 10 22.65 25.37 -63.58
C LYS A 10 22.54 24.81 -62.15
N ARG A 11 23.04 25.54 -61.15
CA ARG A 11 22.91 25.14 -59.73
C ARG A 11 21.45 25.16 -59.27
N MET A 12 20.68 26.15 -59.72
CA MET A 12 19.26 26.26 -59.38
C MET A 12 18.43 25.15 -60.05
N ALA A 13 18.72 24.81 -61.31
CA ALA A 13 18.09 23.67 -61.99
C ALA A 13 18.44 22.32 -61.32
N ALA A 14 19.70 22.14 -60.88
CA ALA A 14 20.12 20.94 -60.15
C ALA A 14 19.45 20.82 -58.77
N LEU A 15 19.28 21.94 -58.05
CA LEU A 15 18.52 21.98 -56.80
C LEU A 15 17.04 21.66 -57.01
N MET A 16 16.42 22.21 -58.06
CA MET A 16 15.03 21.90 -58.40
C MET A 16 14.84 20.44 -58.82
N ALA A 17 15.80 19.86 -59.55
CA ALA A 17 15.80 18.44 -59.90
C ALA A 17 16.04 17.55 -58.66
N ALA A 18 16.90 17.96 -57.73
CA ALA A 18 17.10 17.27 -56.46
C ALA A 18 15.85 17.28 -55.58
N VAL A 19 15.08 18.38 -55.59
CA VAL A 19 13.85 18.50 -54.79
C VAL A 19 12.65 17.79 -55.43
N THR A 20 12.60 17.65 -56.76
CA THR A 20 11.42 17.10 -57.45
C THR A 20 11.60 15.68 -58.01
N LEU A 21 12.76 15.35 -58.58
CA LEU A 21 12.97 14.06 -59.27
C LEU A 21 13.57 12.99 -58.37
N VAL A 22 14.51 13.35 -57.49
CA VAL A 22 15.15 12.39 -56.56
C VAL A 22 14.12 11.71 -55.64
N PRO A 23 13.21 12.41 -54.95
CA PRO A 23 12.23 11.73 -54.11
C PRO A 23 11.24 10.87 -54.90
N VAL A 24 10.93 11.23 -56.15
CA VAL A 24 10.06 10.43 -57.02
C VAL A 24 10.75 9.14 -57.46
N ILE A 25 12.04 9.19 -57.79
CA ILE A 25 12.83 8.01 -58.15
C ILE A 25 13.04 7.11 -56.94
N GLU A 26 13.29 7.68 -55.75
CA GLU A 26 13.41 6.93 -54.51
C GLU A 26 12.08 6.28 -54.11
N ALA A 27 10.97 7.00 -54.22
CA ALA A 27 9.62 6.46 -54.01
C ALA A 27 9.32 5.33 -55.01
N GLY A 28 9.64 5.51 -56.30
CA GLY A 28 9.50 4.46 -57.32
C GLY A 28 10.34 3.22 -57.02
N ARG A 29 11.59 3.40 -56.56
CA ARG A 29 12.44 2.27 -56.14
C ARG A 29 11.93 1.60 -54.87
N LEU A 30 11.38 2.34 -53.93
CA LEU A 30 10.78 1.81 -52.72
C LEU A 30 9.54 0.98 -53.06
N VAL A 31 8.63 1.52 -53.87
CA VAL A 31 7.43 0.82 -54.35
C VAL A 31 7.82 -0.41 -55.14
N TRP A 32 8.82 -0.34 -56.02
CA TRP A 32 9.32 -1.52 -56.74
C TRP A 32 9.94 -2.56 -55.81
N ARG A 33 10.65 -2.15 -54.76
CA ARG A 33 11.24 -3.06 -53.76
C ARG A 33 10.15 -3.72 -52.90
N VAL A 34 9.13 -2.96 -52.50
CA VAL A 34 7.96 -3.47 -51.76
C VAL A 34 7.15 -4.41 -52.66
N ALA A 35 6.84 -4.02 -53.89
CA ALA A 35 6.15 -4.88 -54.85
C ALA A 35 6.94 -6.16 -55.14
N ARG A 36 8.27 -6.06 -55.28
CA ARG A 36 9.14 -7.24 -55.42
C ARG A 36 9.11 -8.11 -54.17
N ASN A 37 9.09 -7.55 -52.97
CA ASN A 37 9.01 -8.34 -51.72
C ASN A 37 7.63 -8.99 -51.51
N VAL A 38 6.55 -8.40 -52.05
CA VAL A 38 5.20 -8.97 -52.00
C VAL A 38 4.99 -10.05 -53.07
N ILE A 39 5.62 -9.91 -54.24
CA ILE A 39 5.47 -10.84 -55.38
C ILE A 39 6.53 -11.94 -55.36
N ALA A 40 7.69 -11.71 -54.74
CA ALA A 40 8.73 -12.73 -54.66
C ALA A 40 8.25 -13.91 -53.80
N PRO A 41 8.38 -15.15 -54.29
CA PRO A 41 8.12 -16.32 -53.46
C PRO A 41 9.10 -16.31 -52.29
N GLU A 42 8.60 -16.50 -51.06
CA GLU A 42 9.43 -16.59 -49.86
C GLU A 42 10.50 -17.68 -50.05
N PRO A 43 11.78 -17.39 -49.76
CA PRO A 43 12.78 -18.44 -49.74
C PRO A 43 12.40 -19.45 -48.66
N PRO A 44 12.48 -20.76 -48.93
CA PRO A 44 12.02 -21.81 -48.00
C PRO A 44 12.70 -21.75 -46.62
N ALA A 45 13.86 -21.09 -46.51
CA ALA A 45 14.55 -20.84 -45.25
C ALA A 45 13.87 -19.77 -44.38
N ALA A 46 13.27 -18.73 -44.96
CA ALA A 46 12.62 -17.67 -44.19
C ALA A 46 11.29 -18.15 -43.56
N ALA A 47 10.55 -19.02 -44.26
CA ALA A 47 9.36 -19.66 -43.72
C ALA A 47 9.71 -20.64 -42.57
N ALA A 48 10.82 -21.37 -42.69
CA ALA A 48 11.30 -22.27 -41.64
C ALA A 48 11.79 -21.51 -40.39
N GLU A 49 12.52 -20.41 -40.56
CA GLU A 49 12.96 -19.57 -39.44
C GLU A 49 11.79 -18.81 -38.79
N ALA A 50 10.78 -18.39 -39.57
CA ALA A 50 9.57 -17.76 -39.06
C ALA A 50 8.67 -18.73 -38.28
N GLU A 51 8.53 -19.99 -38.72
CA GLU A 51 7.80 -21.02 -37.97
C GLU A 51 8.50 -21.37 -36.65
N VAL A 52 9.84 -21.43 -36.64
CA VAL A 52 10.60 -21.68 -35.40
C VAL A 52 10.50 -20.50 -34.43
N ALA A 53 10.54 -19.26 -34.93
CA ALA A 53 10.36 -18.07 -34.11
C ALA A 53 8.92 -17.95 -33.57
N TYR A 54 7.91 -18.24 -34.40
CA TYR A 54 6.50 -18.22 -33.98
C TYR A 54 6.18 -19.31 -32.96
N GLN A 55 6.76 -20.50 -33.10
CA GLN A 55 6.64 -21.56 -32.09
C GLN A 55 7.35 -21.20 -30.79
N ALA A 56 8.49 -20.48 -30.85
CA ALA A 56 9.18 -19.98 -29.66
C ALA A 56 8.39 -18.88 -28.94
N GLU A 57 7.77 -17.95 -29.68
CA GLU A 57 6.92 -16.89 -29.13
C GLU A 57 5.59 -17.44 -28.60
N ALA A 58 5.00 -18.44 -29.26
CA ALA A 58 3.76 -19.11 -28.84
C ALA A 58 3.94 -20.01 -27.61
N MET A 59 5.17 -20.47 -27.32
CA MET A 59 5.51 -21.16 -26.07
C MET A 59 5.88 -20.21 -24.93
N ARG A 60 5.97 -18.91 -25.18
CA ARG A 60 6.11 -17.91 -24.13
C ARG A 60 4.73 -17.71 -23.50
N ALA A 61 4.47 -18.44 -22.41
CA ALA A 61 3.29 -18.22 -21.60
C ALA A 61 3.16 -16.71 -21.31
N PRO A 62 2.01 -16.07 -21.57
CA PRO A 62 1.81 -14.70 -21.14
C PRO A 62 2.04 -14.67 -19.63
N GLU A 63 2.98 -13.82 -19.18
CA GLU A 63 3.12 -13.57 -17.75
C GLU A 63 1.74 -13.20 -17.23
N ALA A 64 1.18 -14.07 -16.38
CA ALA A 64 -0.11 -13.81 -15.79
C ALA A 64 -0.03 -12.44 -15.10
N PRO A 65 -1.05 -11.57 -15.24
CA PRO A 65 -1.06 -10.31 -14.52
C PRO A 65 -0.84 -10.61 -13.04
N GLN A 66 0.26 -10.09 -12.48
CA GLN A 66 0.61 -10.32 -11.09
C GLN A 66 -0.57 -9.82 -10.24
N VAL A 67 -1.25 -10.74 -9.57
CA VAL A 67 -2.30 -10.38 -8.62
C VAL A 67 -1.62 -9.54 -7.54
N PRO A 68 -2.15 -8.35 -7.20
CA PRO A 68 -1.55 -7.51 -6.16
C PRO A 68 -1.39 -8.31 -4.87
N THR A 69 -0.16 -8.41 -4.37
CA THR A 69 0.12 -9.00 -3.06
C THR A 69 -0.11 -7.97 -1.98
N PHE A 70 -0.34 -8.40 -0.73
CA PHE A 70 -0.54 -7.48 0.40
C PHE A 70 0.58 -6.43 0.52
N GLU A 71 1.84 -6.83 0.32
CA GLU A 71 3.00 -5.96 0.37
C GLU A 71 3.04 -4.92 -0.77
N SER A 72 2.34 -5.17 -1.87
CA SER A 72 2.25 -4.23 -3.00
C SER A 72 1.21 -3.12 -2.79
N LEU A 73 0.38 -3.23 -1.76
CA LEU A 73 -0.65 -2.26 -1.41
C LEU A 73 -0.04 -1.03 -0.72
N SER A 74 -0.75 0.10 -0.77
CA SER A 74 -0.34 1.28 0.01
C SER A 74 -0.43 1.01 1.52
N PRO A 75 0.34 1.73 2.37
CA PRO A 75 0.27 1.56 3.82
C PRO A 75 -1.15 1.71 4.39
N ALA A 76 -1.93 2.66 3.86
CA ALA A 76 -3.32 2.85 4.24
C ALA A 76 -4.19 1.63 3.87
N GLU A 77 -4.04 1.06 2.67
CA GLU A 77 -4.78 -0.16 2.30
C GLU A 77 -4.39 -1.36 3.18
N GLN A 78 -3.11 -1.52 3.47
CA GLN A 78 -2.62 -2.57 4.37
C GLN A 78 -3.25 -2.43 5.77
N TRP A 79 -3.29 -1.22 6.32
CA TRP A 79 -3.92 -0.92 7.61
C TRP A 79 -5.43 -1.15 7.58
N GLY A 80 -6.11 -0.74 6.52
CA GLY A 80 -7.56 -0.95 6.38
C GLY A 80 -7.94 -2.42 6.29
N LEU A 81 -7.19 -3.22 5.54
CA LEU A 81 -7.39 -4.66 5.48
C LEU A 81 -7.10 -5.32 6.83
N ALA A 82 -6.02 -4.91 7.51
CA ALA A 82 -5.70 -5.42 8.84
C ALA A 82 -6.78 -5.05 9.87
N ALA A 83 -7.37 -3.86 9.78
CA ALA A 83 -8.49 -3.45 10.63
C ALA A 83 -9.74 -4.31 10.37
N ALA A 84 -10.02 -4.63 9.11
CA ALA A 84 -11.13 -5.51 8.75
C ALA A 84 -10.94 -6.93 9.32
N GLU A 85 -9.74 -7.51 9.19
CA GLU A 85 -9.43 -8.83 9.74
C GLU A 85 -9.42 -8.83 11.28
N HIS A 86 -9.01 -7.72 11.92
CA HIS A 86 -9.07 -7.59 13.39
C HIS A 86 -10.51 -7.61 13.90
N LEU A 87 -11.41 -6.86 13.25
CA LEU A 87 -12.82 -6.79 13.64
C LEU A 87 -13.62 -8.04 13.24
N HIS A 88 -13.28 -8.64 12.10
CA HIS A 88 -13.93 -9.84 11.56
C HIS A 88 -12.89 -10.85 11.06
N PRO A 89 -12.33 -11.66 11.97
CA PRO A 89 -11.31 -12.63 11.62
C PRO A 89 -11.83 -13.66 10.62
N THR A 90 -11.23 -13.71 9.44
CA THR A 90 -11.51 -14.71 8.41
C THR A 90 -10.65 -15.95 8.58
N GLY A 91 -9.51 -15.83 9.27
CA GLY A 91 -8.55 -16.92 9.46
C GLY A 91 -7.79 -17.28 8.18
N SER A 92 -7.86 -16.42 7.16
CA SER A 92 -7.18 -16.61 5.87
C SER A 92 -5.65 -16.58 5.99
N GLY A 93 -5.11 -15.97 7.04
CA GLY A 93 -3.66 -15.84 7.25
C GLY A 93 -2.96 -14.95 6.22
N GLU A 94 -3.73 -14.27 5.37
CA GLU A 94 -3.20 -13.42 4.29
C GLU A 94 -2.64 -12.09 4.81
N ILE A 95 -3.05 -11.68 6.02
CA ILE A 95 -2.61 -10.43 6.65
C ILE A 95 -1.48 -10.73 7.64
N PRO A 96 -0.30 -10.11 7.49
CA PRO A 96 0.80 -10.27 8.44
C PRO A 96 0.41 -9.84 9.86
N PRO A 97 0.85 -10.60 10.89
CA PRO A 97 0.66 -10.20 12.28
C PRO A 97 1.42 -8.89 12.57
N ALA A 98 0.91 -8.10 13.52
CA ALA A 98 1.49 -6.82 13.94
C ALA A 98 1.53 -5.72 12.86
N THR A 99 0.65 -5.80 11.86
CA THR A 99 0.44 -4.70 10.89
C THR A 99 -0.13 -3.45 11.59
N LEU A 100 -1.07 -3.63 12.52
CA LEU A 100 -1.64 -2.56 13.33
C LEU A 100 -0.83 -2.33 14.60
N ASP A 101 -0.68 -1.07 14.97
CA ASP A 101 -0.10 -0.73 16.27
C ASP A 101 -1.12 -0.92 17.42
N ARG A 102 -0.61 -0.82 18.66
CA ARG A 102 -1.44 -1.00 19.86
C ARG A 102 -2.53 0.06 20.00
N ALA A 103 -2.29 1.29 19.53
CA ALA A 103 -3.25 2.37 19.63
C ALA A 103 -4.44 2.16 18.68
N ALA A 104 -4.16 1.73 17.44
CA ALA A 104 -5.15 1.35 16.45
C ALA A 104 -5.96 0.14 16.91
N ILE A 105 -5.32 -0.89 17.49
CA ILE A 105 -6.02 -2.04 18.06
C ILE A 105 -6.97 -1.60 19.17
N ALA A 106 -6.49 -0.83 20.15
CA ALA A 106 -7.31 -0.35 21.26
C ALA A 106 -8.46 0.55 20.79
N TYR A 107 -8.24 1.34 19.74
CA TYR A 107 -9.29 2.11 19.09
C TYR A 107 -10.37 1.21 18.50
N LEU A 108 -9.98 0.22 17.69
CA LEU A 108 -10.92 -0.72 17.06
C LEU A 108 -11.72 -1.50 18.11
N ASP A 109 -11.09 -1.92 19.20
CA ASP A 109 -11.72 -2.62 20.32
C ASP A 109 -12.71 -1.74 21.10
N SER A 110 -12.53 -0.41 21.05
CA SER A 110 -13.41 0.55 21.73
C SER A 110 -14.67 0.92 20.92
N LEU A 111 -14.72 0.55 19.63
CA LEU A 111 -15.84 0.90 18.76
C LEU A 111 -17.10 0.14 19.15
N THR A 112 -18.24 0.84 19.14
CA THR A 112 -19.55 0.19 19.25
C THR A 112 -19.84 -0.64 18.00
N PRO A 113 -20.76 -1.62 18.05
CA PRO A 113 -21.15 -2.39 16.87
C PRO A 113 -21.64 -1.52 15.71
N GLN A 114 -22.32 -0.41 16.01
CA GLN A 114 -22.81 0.54 15.01
C GLN A 114 -21.66 1.32 14.35
N GLU A 115 -20.66 1.74 15.12
CA GLU A 115 -19.47 2.43 14.61
C GLU A 115 -18.58 1.49 13.79
N SER A 116 -18.40 0.25 14.26
CA SER A 116 -17.72 -0.80 13.49
C SER A 116 -18.40 -1.04 12.14
N ALA A 117 -19.73 -1.21 12.13
CA ALA A 117 -20.49 -1.33 10.88
C ALA A 117 -20.35 -0.08 9.98
N THR A 118 -20.28 1.12 10.58
CA THR A 118 -20.07 2.38 9.84
C THR A 118 -18.68 2.44 9.22
N LEU A 119 -17.66 1.95 9.91
CA LEU A 119 -16.28 1.86 9.41
C LEU A 119 -16.22 1.00 8.13
N PHE A 120 -16.98 -0.10 8.08
CA PHE A 120 -17.05 -0.99 6.92
C PHE A 120 -17.81 -0.44 5.71
N LEU A 121 -18.50 0.69 5.83
CA LEU A 121 -19.08 1.38 4.68
C LEU A 121 -18.01 2.09 3.84
N HIS A 122 -16.77 2.17 4.34
CA HIS A 122 -15.65 2.81 3.68
C HIS A 122 -14.67 1.78 3.12
N ASP A 123 -14.03 2.12 2.00
CA ASP A 123 -12.97 1.28 1.42
C ASP A 123 -11.78 1.13 2.38
N ALA A 124 -11.05 0.01 2.27
CA ALA A 124 -9.88 -0.27 3.11
C ALA A 124 -8.89 0.89 3.14
N ARG A 125 -8.61 1.52 2.00
CA ARG A 125 -7.76 2.71 1.94
C ARG A 125 -8.24 3.83 2.86
N HIS A 126 -9.53 4.18 2.81
CA HIS A 126 -10.09 5.25 3.61
C HIS A 126 -10.11 4.93 5.11
N VAL A 127 -10.31 3.66 5.44
CA VAL A 127 -10.20 3.16 6.81
C VAL A 127 -8.76 3.30 7.31
N GLY A 128 -7.76 2.91 6.51
CA GLY A 128 -6.36 3.08 6.89
C GLY A 128 -5.94 4.54 7.02
N GLU A 129 -6.31 5.40 6.07
CA GLU A 129 -6.08 6.85 6.16
C GLU A 129 -6.69 7.43 7.45
N HIS A 130 -7.80 6.86 7.93
CA HIS A 130 -8.42 7.25 9.19
C HIS A 130 -7.64 6.82 10.42
N LEU A 131 -7.21 5.56 10.47
CA LEU A 131 -6.42 5.02 11.56
C LEU A 131 -5.03 5.68 11.64
N LEU A 132 -4.46 6.07 10.51
CA LEU A 132 -3.20 6.81 10.42
C LEU A 132 -3.35 8.30 10.74
N GLY A 133 -4.58 8.80 10.92
CA GLY A 133 -4.85 10.22 11.18
C GLY A 133 -4.72 11.13 9.96
N GLU A 134 -4.53 10.58 8.76
CA GLU A 134 -4.43 11.32 7.49
C GLU A 134 -5.80 11.87 7.05
N ARG A 135 -6.88 11.13 7.35
CA ARG A 135 -8.24 11.51 6.98
C ARG A 135 -9.24 11.21 8.08
N ARG A 136 -10.03 12.22 8.47
CA ARG A 136 -11.13 11.97 9.41
C ARG A 136 -12.37 11.43 8.70
N LEU A 137 -12.89 10.30 9.16
CA LEU A 137 -14.22 9.81 8.79
C LEU A 137 -15.26 10.50 9.67
N GLN A 138 -16.34 11.00 9.04
CA GLN A 138 -17.41 11.66 9.76
C GLN A 138 -18.22 10.62 10.55
N HIS A 139 -18.72 11.00 11.72
CA HIS A 139 -19.50 10.13 12.62
C HIS A 139 -18.73 8.99 13.29
N LEU A 140 -17.42 8.92 13.12
CA LEU A 140 -16.54 8.04 13.89
C LEU A 140 -15.72 8.82 14.92
N PRO A 141 -15.42 8.21 16.08
CA PRO A 141 -14.47 8.77 17.03
C PRO A 141 -13.10 8.95 16.37
N VAL A 142 -12.31 9.89 16.88
CA VAL A 142 -10.96 10.11 16.36
C VAL A 142 -10.02 9.08 16.98
N PRO A 143 -9.27 8.30 16.18
CA PRO A 143 -8.26 7.39 16.70
C PRO A 143 -7.19 8.17 17.49
N PRO A 144 -6.80 7.70 18.68
CA PRO A 144 -5.70 8.32 19.41
C PRO A 144 -4.40 8.09 18.65
N THR A 145 -3.52 9.08 18.69
CA THR A 145 -2.15 8.89 18.20
C THR A 145 -1.38 7.92 19.12
N PRO A 146 -0.30 7.28 18.65
CA PRO A 146 0.50 6.38 19.49
C PRO A 146 1.03 7.06 20.77
N ALA A 147 1.36 8.35 20.70
CA ALA A 147 1.82 9.12 21.84
C ALA A 147 0.70 9.37 22.86
N GLU A 148 -0.49 9.77 22.40
CA GLU A 148 -1.67 9.96 23.25
C GLU A 148 -2.11 8.64 23.92
N PHE A 149 -2.02 7.53 23.19
CA PHE A 149 -2.31 6.21 23.74
C PHE A 149 -1.31 5.82 24.83
N ALA A 150 -0.01 6.01 24.58
CA ALA A 150 1.04 5.72 25.57
C ALA A 150 0.88 6.58 26.83
N GLU A 151 0.49 7.85 26.70
CA GLU A 151 0.23 8.72 27.85
C GLU A 151 -0.97 8.23 28.67
N ARG A 152 -2.06 7.81 28.01
CA ARG A 152 -3.23 7.23 28.69
C ARG A 152 -2.88 5.92 29.39
N GLU A 153 -2.09 5.04 28.76
CA GLU A 153 -1.60 3.82 29.41
C GLU A 153 -0.73 4.13 30.64
N ALA A 154 0.14 5.14 30.54
CA ALA A 154 1.00 5.54 31.66
C ALA A 154 0.17 6.09 32.83
N GLN A 155 -0.86 6.89 32.55
CA GLN A 155 -1.79 7.41 33.56
C GLN A 155 -2.57 6.27 34.22
N ALA A 156 -3.15 5.36 33.44
CA ALA A 156 -3.87 4.21 33.97
C ALA A 156 -2.96 3.30 34.82
N ALA A 157 -1.71 3.10 34.41
CA ALA A 157 -0.73 2.34 35.17
C ALA A 157 -0.36 3.04 36.50
N ALA A 158 -0.24 4.37 36.49
CA ALA A 158 0.02 5.15 37.70
C ALA A 158 -1.15 5.07 38.69
N GLU A 159 -2.38 5.25 38.22
CA GLU A 159 -3.60 5.12 39.03
C GLU A 159 -3.74 3.71 39.64
N ALA A 160 -3.48 2.67 38.85
CA ALA A 160 -3.49 1.28 39.34
C ALA A 160 -2.41 1.03 40.40
N ALA A 161 -1.23 1.63 40.23
CA ALA A 161 -0.15 1.54 41.21
C ALA A 161 -0.51 2.26 42.52
N GLU A 162 -1.14 3.43 42.45
CA GLU A 162 -1.64 4.15 43.64
C GLU A 162 -2.75 3.38 44.35
N ALA A 163 -3.71 2.84 43.60
CA ALA A 163 -4.78 2.02 44.17
C ALA A 163 -4.22 0.78 44.90
N THR A 164 -3.22 0.12 44.31
CA THR A 164 -2.54 -1.03 44.93
C THR A 164 -1.81 -0.61 46.20
N ARG A 165 -1.12 0.54 46.20
CA ARG A 165 -0.45 1.06 47.41
C ARG A 165 -1.45 1.36 48.52
N ALA A 166 -2.56 2.04 48.19
CA ALA A 166 -3.61 2.34 49.16
C ALA A 166 -4.25 1.06 49.74
N GLU A 167 -4.41 0.01 48.93
CA GLU A 167 -4.91 -1.28 49.40
C GLU A 167 -3.90 -1.98 50.33
N MET A 168 -2.60 -1.94 50.00
CA MET A 168 -1.55 -2.47 50.87
C MET A 168 -1.48 -1.71 52.20
N GLU A 169 -1.56 -0.37 52.19
CA GLU A 169 -1.60 0.46 53.40
C GLU A 169 -2.83 0.19 54.27
N LYS A 170 -4.00 0.01 53.65
CA LYS A 170 -5.21 -0.38 54.37
C LYS A 170 -5.05 -1.76 55.01
N THR A 171 -4.44 -2.69 54.29
CA THR A 171 -4.22 -4.06 54.78
C THR A 171 -3.22 -4.09 55.93
N SER A 172 -2.14 -3.30 55.85
CA SER A 172 -1.17 -3.17 56.95
C SER A 172 -1.80 -2.53 58.18
N TRP A 173 -2.60 -1.47 58.01
CA TRP A 173 -3.31 -0.84 59.13
C TRP A 173 -4.29 -1.79 59.82
N ILE A 174 -5.05 -2.60 59.07
CA ILE A 174 -5.95 -3.60 59.65
C ILE A 174 -5.17 -4.66 60.43
N ALA A 175 -4.03 -5.11 59.89
CA ALA A 175 -3.19 -6.09 60.58
C ALA A 175 -2.63 -5.54 61.91
N GLU A 176 -2.11 -4.31 61.90
CA GLU A 176 -1.61 -3.64 63.11
C GLU A 176 -2.72 -3.45 64.16
N ALA A 177 -3.93 -3.03 63.75
CA ALA A 177 -5.06 -2.87 64.67
C ALA A 177 -5.53 -4.19 65.29
N LEU A 178 -5.48 -5.29 64.53
CA LEU A 178 -5.78 -6.62 65.05
C LEU A 178 -4.73 -7.12 66.03
N ASP A 179 -3.45 -6.89 65.74
CA ASP A 179 -2.35 -7.24 66.64
C ASP A 179 -2.44 -6.47 67.96
N GLU A 180 -2.80 -5.18 67.93
CA GLU A 180 -3.04 -4.37 69.13
C GLU A 180 -4.23 -4.91 69.95
N LEU A 181 -5.32 -5.30 69.29
CA LEU A 181 -6.50 -5.88 69.95
C LEU A 181 -6.19 -7.22 70.62
N ILE A 182 -5.37 -8.06 69.98
CA ILE A 182 -4.93 -9.36 70.52
C ILE A 182 -3.96 -9.17 71.69
N ALA A 183 -3.08 -8.18 71.62
CA ALA A 183 -2.14 -7.84 72.68
C ALA A 183 -2.81 -7.18 73.90
N TYR A 184 -4.05 -6.70 73.77
CA TYR A 184 -4.79 -6.07 74.85
C TYR A 184 -5.35 -7.12 75.84
N GLU A 185 -4.61 -7.39 76.93
CA GLU A 185 -5.16 -8.10 78.09
C GLU A 185 -6.13 -7.19 78.85
N PRO A 186 -7.42 -7.55 78.99
CA PRO A 186 -8.34 -6.78 79.81
C PRO A 186 -7.90 -6.88 81.27
N ARG A 187 -7.50 -5.75 81.86
CA ARG A 187 -7.31 -5.64 83.30
C ARG A 187 -8.66 -5.81 83.98
N VAL A 188 -9.03 -7.05 84.28
CA VAL A 188 -10.13 -7.36 85.19
C VAL A 188 -9.65 -6.92 86.57
N SER A 189 -9.95 -5.67 86.95
CA SER A 189 -9.77 -5.25 88.34
C SER A 189 -10.84 -5.95 89.17
N LEU A 190 -10.47 -7.01 89.86
CA LEU A 190 -11.25 -7.57 90.95
C LEU A 190 -11.17 -6.59 92.12
N GLY A 191 -12.17 -5.71 92.20
CA GLY A 191 -12.48 -4.88 93.38
C GLY A 191 -13.75 -5.39 94.03
#